data_AF-A0A2E6NPG5-F1
#
_entry.id   AF-A0A2E6NPG5-F1
#
_cell.length_a   1.000
_cell.length_b   1.000
_cell.length_c   1.000
_cell.angle_alpha   90.00
_cell.angle_beta   90.00
_cell.angle_gamma   90.00
#
_symmetry.space_group_name_H-M   'P 1'
#
loop_
_entity.id
_entity.type
_entity.pdbx_description
1 polymer ?
#
loop_
_entity_poly.entity_id
_entity_poly.type
_entity_poly.pdbx_seq_one_letter_code
_entity_poly.pdbx_strand_id
1 'polypeptide(L)'
;MEAKKTTALVFVLGVWLGSSILLLWVVGSSFPGVERAVVENNRLAGEAGFAPGQDAAKKVSVAWVVTGELNRQYFAGWNVGQLVLAVCALVFALRSGPRGALLGLCGAGLIVLALTFWLAPEITTLGRSLDFVPREPPPAALESFNRLHGIYTALELVKVALIALATWLSFNSLETATGGEDSPQPVS
;
A
#
# COMPACT_ATOMS: atom_id res chain seq x y z
N MET A 1 -14.88 -14.26 -25.84
CA MET A 1 -15.09 -14.38 -24.38
C MET A 1 -13.81 -14.19 -23.59
N GLU A 2 -12.68 -14.74 -24.07
CA GLU A 2 -11.34 -14.54 -23.46
C GLU A 2 -10.90 -13.07 -23.40
N ALA A 3 -11.09 -12.28 -24.47
CA ALA A 3 -10.76 -10.86 -24.47
C ALA A 3 -11.40 -10.07 -23.32
N LYS A 4 -12.70 -10.30 -23.03
CA LYS A 4 -13.41 -9.63 -21.93
C LYS A 4 -12.83 -9.97 -20.55
N LYS A 5 -12.35 -11.20 -20.36
CA LYS A 5 -11.73 -11.64 -19.10
C LYS A 5 -10.36 -11.01 -18.90
N THR A 6 -9.57 -10.90 -19.96
CA THR A 6 -8.25 -10.26 -19.90
C THR A 6 -8.37 -8.74 -19.71
N THR A 7 -9.40 -8.09 -20.27
CA THR A 7 -9.73 -6.69 -19.92
C THR A 7 -10.09 -6.54 -18.44
N ALA A 8 -10.86 -7.47 -17.87
CA ALA A 8 -11.19 -7.45 -16.44
C ALA A 8 -9.94 -7.61 -15.57
N LEU A 9 -9.03 -8.52 -15.94
CA LEU A 9 -7.74 -8.66 -15.27
C LEU A 9 -6.97 -7.34 -15.27
N VAL A 10 -6.75 -6.74 -16.44
CA VAL A 10 -6.05 -5.46 -16.57
C VAL A 10 -6.68 -4.36 -15.72
N PHE A 11 -8.01 -4.27 -15.69
CA PHE A 11 -8.72 -3.32 -14.85
C PHE A 11 -8.42 -3.53 -13.36
N VAL A 12 -8.50 -4.77 -12.86
CA VAL A 12 -8.18 -5.09 -11.46
C VAL A 12 -6.72 -4.75 -11.13
N LEU A 13 -5.77 -5.07 -12.01
CA LEU A 13 -4.36 -4.76 -11.79
C LEU A 13 -4.12 -3.24 -11.77
N GLY A 14 -4.78 -2.50 -12.66
CA GLY A 14 -4.74 -1.04 -12.70
C GLY A 14 -5.28 -0.41 -11.41
N VAL A 15 -6.41 -0.89 -10.90
CA VAL A 15 -6.96 -0.47 -9.60
C VAL A 15 -5.95 -0.76 -8.48
N TRP A 16 -5.36 -1.95 -8.47
CA TRP A 16 -4.41 -2.33 -7.42
C TRP A 16 -3.13 -1.47 -7.45
N LEU A 17 -2.56 -1.23 -8.62
CA LEU A 17 -1.41 -0.31 -8.77
C LEU A 17 -1.77 1.11 -8.35
N GLY A 18 -2.89 1.64 -8.85
CA GLY A 18 -3.36 2.98 -8.54
C GLY A 18 -3.59 3.18 -7.04
N SER A 19 -4.26 2.23 -6.38
CA SER A 19 -4.48 2.28 -4.94
C SER A 19 -3.18 2.16 -4.13
N SER A 20 -2.19 1.40 -4.61
CA SER A 20 -0.87 1.32 -3.96
C SER A 20 -0.16 2.68 -3.96
N ILE A 21 -0.20 3.38 -5.10
CA ILE A 21 0.38 4.73 -5.25
C ILE A 21 -0.40 5.75 -4.42
N LEU A 22 -1.74 5.67 -4.46
CA LEU A 22 -2.60 6.56 -3.68
C LEU A 22 -2.33 6.42 -2.18
N LEU A 23 -2.16 5.20 -1.67
CA LEU A 23 -1.85 4.99 -0.26
C LEU A 23 -0.50 5.62 0.13
N LEU A 24 0.54 5.48 -0.70
CA LEU A 24 1.83 6.13 -0.46
C LEU A 24 1.66 7.65 -0.28
N TRP A 25 0.83 8.27 -1.11
CA TRP A 25 0.53 9.70 -0.99
C TRP A 25 -0.29 10.02 0.27
N VAL A 26 -1.33 9.25 0.58
CA VAL A 26 -2.17 9.45 1.79
C VAL A 26 -1.33 9.34 3.07
N VAL A 27 -0.49 8.33 3.17
CA VAL A 27 0.37 8.10 4.34
C VAL A 27 1.51 9.13 4.40
N GLY A 28 2.09 9.50 3.25
CA GLY A 28 3.14 10.53 3.19
C GLY A 28 2.63 11.93 3.56
N SER A 29 1.36 12.23 3.28
CA SER A 29 0.75 13.53 3.56
C SER A 29 0.13 13.65 4.97
N SER A 30 -0.06 12.54 5.69
CA SER A 30 -0.70 12.53 7.00
C SER A 30 0.12 13.27 8.07
N PHE A 31 1.44 13.05 8.10
CA PHE A 31 2.34 13.70 9.06
C PHE A 31 2.31 15.23 8.99
N PRO A 32 2.62 15.87 7.84
CA PRO A 32 2.54 17.32 7.72
C PRO A 32 1.13 17.86 8.00
N GLY A 33 0.08 17.11 7.66
CA GLY A 33 -1.31 17.49 7.93
C GLY A 33 -1.62 17.58 9.42
N VAL A 34 -1.24 16.56 10.18
CA VAL A 34 -1.46 16.50 11.63
C VAL A 34 -0.54 17.48 12.37
N GLU A 35 0.71 17.63 11.94
CA GLU A 35 1.65 18.59 12.55
C GLU A 35 1.14 20.04 12.46
N ARG A 36 0.67 20.45 11.27
CA ARG A 36 0.02 21.77 11.09
C ARG A 36 -1.20 21.95 12.01
N ALA A 37 -1.98 20.89 12.23
CA ALA A 37 -3.18 20.93 13.05
C ALA A 37 -2.87 20.95 14.57
N VAL A 38 -1.91 20.16 15.03
CA VAL A 38 -1.67 19.92 16.47
C VAL A 38 -0.54 20.79 17.02
N VAL A 39 0.53 20.97 16.25
CA VAL A 39 1.75 21.67 16.69
C VAL A 39 1.68 23.15 16.35
N GLU A 40 1.38 23.49 15.09
CA GLU A 40 1.44 24.86 14.57
C GLU A 40 0.16 25.67 14.86
N ASN A 41 -1.00 25.02 14.91
CA ASN A 41 -2.28 25.70 15.14
C ASN A 41 -2.57 25.88 16.64
N ASN A 42 -2.08 26.99 17.20
CA ASN A 42 -2.28 27.32 18.62
C ASN A 42 -3.74 27.46 19.05
N ARG A 43 -4.65 27.84 18.14
CA ARG A 43 -6.08 27.92 18.46
C ARG A 43 -6.66 26.54 18.69
N LEU A 44 -6.44 25.61 17.77
CA LEU A 44 -6.90 24.23 17.90
C LEU A 44 -6.24 23.54 19.08
N ALA A 45 -4.95 23.78 19.31
CA ALA A 45 -4.25 23.27 20.49
C ALA A 45 -4.89 23.77 21.80
N GLY A 46 -5.28 25.05 21.87
CA GLY A 46 -5.99 25.61 23.02
C GLY A 46 -7.34 24.92 23.28
N GLU A 47 -8.16 24.75 22.23
CA GLU A 47 -9.44 24.02 22.32
C GLU A 47 -9.25 22.54 22.70
N ALA A 48 -8.15 21.92 22.27
CA ALA A 48 -7.76 20.56 22.65
C ALA A 48 -7.16 20.46 24.07
N GLY A 49 -7.12 21.56 24.83
CA GLY A 49 -6.67 21.57 26.22
C GLY A 49 -5.15 21.74 26.41
N PHE A 50 -4.39 22.08 25.36
CA PHE A 50 -3.00 22.49 25.52
C PHE A 50 -2.95 23.94 26.03
N ALA A 51 -2.34 24.15 27.19
CA ALA A 51 -2.10 25.51 27.68
C ALA A 51 -1.11 26.25 26.75
N PRO A 52 -1.24 27.59 26.60
CA PRO A 52 -0.24 28.40 25.92
C PRO A 52 1.15 28.15 26.51
N GLY A 53 2.12 27.81 25.65
CA GLY A 53 3.48 27.49 26.09
C GLY A 53 3.70 26.07 26.62
N GLN A 54 2.73 25.15 26.54
CA GLN A 54 3.02 23.72 26.74
C GLN A 54 4.14 23.26 25.80
N ASP A 55 5.03 22.41 26.32
CA ASP A 55 6.24 21.95 25.67
C ASP A 55 5.96 21.43 24.24
N ALA A 56 6.73 21.93 23.27
CA ALA A 56 6.69 21.50 21.88
C ALA A 56 6.86 19.98 21.75
N ALA A 57 7.70 19.37 22.60
CA ALA A 57 7.90 17.92 22.62
C ALA A 57 6.61 17.15 22.94
N LYS A 58 5.75 17.70 23.80
CA LYS A 58 4.45 17.12 24.12
C LYS A 58 3.50 17.18 22.93
N LYS A 59 3.39 18.34 22.27
CA LYS A 59 2.54 18.50 21.07
C LYS A 59 2.98 17.58 19.95
N VAL A 60 4.29 17.48 19.71
CA VAL A 60 4.88 16.57 18.73
C VAL A 60 4.53 15.13 19.07
N SER A 61 4.68 14.70 20.33
CA SER A 61 4.32 13.34 20.75
C SER A 61 2.85 13.00 20.48
N VAL A 62 1.94 13.95 20.70
CA VAL A 62 0.52 13.77 20.36
C VAL A 62 0.32 13.68 18.85
N ALA A 63 0.96 14.55 18.06
CA ALA A 63 0.89 14.49 16.59
C ALA A 63 1.37 13.13 16.05
N TRP A 64 2.43 12.55 16.64
CA TRP A 64 2.92 11.21 16.31
C TRP A 64 1.88 10.13 16.58
N VAL A 65 1.24 10.14 17.75
CA VAL A 65 0.24 9.11 18.12
C VAL A 65 -0.98 9.21 17.22
N VAL A 66 -1.48 10.43 16.98
CA VAL A 66 -2.64 10.66 16.09
C VAL A 66 -2.32 10.19 14.67
N THR A 67 -1.16 10.58 14.13
CA THR A 67 -0.76 10.16 12.78
C THR A 67 -0.53 8.65 12.70
N GLY A 68 0.08 8.07 13.73
CA GLY A 68 0.29 6.64 13.85
C GLY A 68 -1.03 5.86 13.82
N GLU A 69 -2.04 6.30 14.56
CA GLU A 69 -3.35 5.64 14.58
C GLU A 69 -4.09 5.80 13.24
N LEU A 70 -4.04 6.98 12.60
CA LEU A 70 -4.59 7.16 11.24
C LEU A 70 -3.93 6.20 10.25
N ASN A 71 -2.59 6.13 10.25
CA ASN A 71 -1.86 5.27 9.36
C ASN A 71 -2.16 3.78 9.63
N ARG A 72 -2.29 3.36 10.90
CA ARG A 72 -2.72 1.98 11.23
C ARG A 72 -4.08 1.64 10.62
N GLN A 73 -5.05 2.57 10.70
CA GLN A 73 -6.37 2.37 10.09
C GLN A 73 -6.27 2.27 8.56
N TYR A 74 -5.50 3.16 7.92
CA TYR A 74 -5.27 3.11 6.48
C TYR A 74 -4.61 1.79 6.05
N PHE A 75 -3.57 1.33 6.75
CA PHE A 75 -2.90 0.06 6.45
C PHE A 75 -3.78 -1.16 6.73
N ALA A 76 -4.59 -1.15 7.79
CA ALA A 76 -5.53 -2.23 8.06
C ALA A 76 -6.57 -2.37 6.94
N GLY A 77 -7.21 -1.26 6.56
CA GLY A 77 -8.15 -1.24 5.43
C GLY A 77 -7.47 -1.61 4.12
N TRP A 78 -6.26 -1.11 3.89
CA TRP A 78 -5.49 -1.43 2.70
C TRP A 78 -5.16 -2.92 2.60
N ASN A 79 -4.62 -3.53 3.66
CA ASN A 79 -4.26 -4.95 3.65
C ASN A 79 -5.45 -5.86 3.30
N VAL A 80 -6.64 -5.55 3.83
CA VAL A 80 -7.87 -6.24 3.44
C VAL A 80 -8.20 -5.99 1.97
N GLY A 81 -8.13 -4.74 1.51
CA GLY A 81 -8.35 -4.39 0.10
C GLY A 81 -7.40 -5.11 -0.86
N GLN A 82 -6.11 -5.22 -0.49
CA GLN A 82 -5.11 -5.95 -1.25
C GLN A 82 -5.42 -7.44 -1.36
N LEU A 83 -5.89 -8.08 -0.28
CA LEU A 83 -6.29 -9.49 -0.33
C LEU A 83 -7.45 -9.71 -1.30
N VAL A 84 -8.46 -8.83 -1.27
CA VAL A 84 -9.59 -8.89 -2.21
C VAL A 84 -9.10 -8.72 -3.65
N LEU A 85 -8.25 -7.72 -3.91
CA LEU A 85 -7.68 -7.49 -5.23
C LEU A 85 -6.81 -8.67 -5.72
N ALA A 86 -6.02 -9.27 -4.82
CA ALA A 86 -5.20 -10.44 -5.11
C ALA A 86 -6.06 -11.64 -5.54
N VAL A 87 -7.13 -11.92 -4.79
CA VAL A 87 -8.08 -13.00 -5.14
C VAL A 87 -8.74 -12.73 -6.48
N CYS A 88 -9.27 -11.51 -6.70
CA CYS A 88 -9.89 -11.13 -7.96
C CYS A 88 -8.92 -11.28 -9.14
N ALA A 89 -7.70 -10.75 -9.02
CA ALA A 89 -6.67 -10.83 -10.05
C ALA A 89 -6.30 -12.29 -10.36
N LEU A 90 -6.12 -13.13 -9.33
CA LEU A 90 -5.80 -14.54 -9.50
C LEU A 90 -6.94 -15.29 -10.22
N VAL A 91 -8.19 -15.02 -9.85
CA VAL A 91 -9.39 -15.62 -10.45
C VAL A 91 -9.51 -15.29 -11.94
N PHE A 92 -9.18 -14.07 -12.35
CA PHE A 92 -9.16 -13.70 -13.78
C PHE A 92 -7.93 -14.26 -14.50
N ALA A 93 -6.75 -14.20 -13.89
CA ALA A 93 -5.51 -14.72 -14.47
C ALA A 93 -5.55 -16.23 -14.70
N LEU A 94 -6.16 -17.00 -13.80
CA LEU A 94 -6.34 -18.45 -13.97
C LEU A 94 -7.25 -18.80 -15.16
N ARG A 95 -8.14 -17.89 -15.57
CA ARG A 95 -9.09 -18.16 -16.65
C ARG A 95 -8.60 -17.71 -18.02
N SER A 96 -7.83 -16.62 -18.09
CA SER A 96 -7.45 -16.00 -19.37
C SER A 96 -6.10 -15.28 -19.35
N GLY A 97 -5.38 -15.31 -18.23
CA GLY A 97 -4.11 -14.59 -18.07
C GLY A 97 -2.92 -15.36 -18.65
N PRO A 98 -1.89 -14.67 -19.16
CA PRO A 98 -0.66 -15.34 -19.56
C PRO A 98 0.03 -15.95 -18.33
N ARG A 99 0.70 -17.09 -18.51
CA ARG A 99 1.38 -17.82 -17.41
C ARG A 99 2.34 -16.94 -16.61
N GLY A 100 3.04 -16.02 -17.28
CA GLY A 100 3.94 -15.06 -16.60
C GLY A 100 3.20 -14.10 -15.66
N ALA A 101 2.01 -13.63 -16.04
CA ALA A 101 1.18 -12.79 -15.17
C ALA A 101 0.68 -13.59 -13.95
N LEU A 102 0.32 -14.85 -14.13
CA LEU A 102 -0.07 -15.74 -13.03
C LEU A 102 1.07 -15.92 -12.01
N LEU A 103 2.31 -16.15 -12.47
CA LEU A 103 3.47 -16.27 -11.60
C LEU A 103 3.75 -14.97 -10.82
N GLY A 104 3.69 -13.82 -11.51
CA GLY A 104 3.83 -12.51 -10.87
C GLY A 104 2.76 -12.26 -9.79
N LEU A 105 1.52 -12.67 -10.06
CA LEU A 105 0.41 -12.56 -9.12
C LEU A 105 0.54 -13.49 -7.92
N CYS A 106 1.02 -14.72 -8.10
CA CYS A 106 1.33 -15.60 -6.98
C CYS A 106 2.41 -14.98 -6.07
N GLY A 107 3.48 -14.43 -6.66
CA GLY A 107 4.53 -13.72 -5.92
C GLY A 107 3.98 -12.50 -5.16
N ALA A 108 3.19 -11.66 -5.82
CA ALA A 108 2.55 -10.50 -5.20
C ALA A 108 1.60 -10.91 -4.07
N GLY A 109 0.81 -11.97 -4.27
CA GLY A 109 -0.09 -12.53 -3.25
C GLY A 109 0.65 -13.04 -2.02
N LEU A 110 1.77 -13.76 -2.19
CA LEU A 110 2.62 -14.19 -1.07
C LEU A 110 3.15 -13.00 -0.27
N ILE A 111 3.55 -11.92 -0.95
CA ILE A 111 3.95 -10.68 -0.28
C ILE A 111 2.77 -10.10 0.51
N VAL A 112 1.58 -9.96 -0.09
CA VAL A 112 0.40 -9.45 0.64
C VAL A 112 0.10 -10.27 1.89
N LEU A 113 0.22 -11.60 1.82
CA LEU A 113 0.03 -12.46 2.99
C LEU A 113 1.06 -12.14 4.09
N ALA A 114 2.35 -12.01 3.72
CA ALA A 114 3.40 -11.65 4.68
C ALA A 114 3.18 -10.25 5.29
N LEU A 115 2.79 -9.26 4.47
CA LEU A 115 2.50 -7.91 4.95
C LEU A 115 1.29 -7.90 5.89
N THR A 116 0.24 -8.64 5.56
CA THR A 116 -1.04 -8.62 6.30
C THR A 116 -0.96 -9.39 7.61
N PHE A 117 -0.38 -10.59 7.60
CA PHE A 117 -0.45 -11.51 8.74
C PHE A 117 0.81 -11.52 9.61
N TRP A 118 1.91 -10.93 9.15
CA TRP A 118 3.15 -10.86 9.92
C TRP A 118 3.63 -9.43 10.12
N LEU A 119 3.94 -8.72 9.04
CA LEU A 119 4.71 -7.50 9.14
C LEU A 119 3.88 -6.31 9.69
N ALA A 120 2.66 -6.11 9.21
CA ALA A 120 1.80 -5.04 9.70
C ALA A 120 1.38 -5.21 11.18
N PRO A 121 1.00 -6.40 11.67
CA PRO A 121 0.77 -6.62 13.10
C PRO A 121 2.00 -6.32 13.96
N GLU A 122 3.19 -6.73 13.53
CA GLU A 122 4.44 -6.52 14.27
C GLU A 122 4.80 -5.03 14.33
N ILE A 123 4.78 -4.34 13.18
CA ILE A 123 4.97 -2.88 13.10
C ILE A 123 3.94 -2.16 13.96
N THR A 124 2.69 -2.65 13.98
CA THR A 124 1.63 -2.04 14.78
C THR A 124 1.93 -2.17 16.27
N THR A 125 2.23 -3.37 16.73
CA THR A 125 2.55 -3.65 18.13
C THR A 125 3.75 -2.82 18.60
N LEU A 126 4.84 -2.85 17.82
CA LEU A 126 6.05 -2.10 18.13
C LEU A 126 5.81 -0.59 18.10
N GLY A 127 5.08 -0.10 17.09
CA GLY A 127 4.71 1.30 17.00
C GLY A 127 3.87 1.76 18.19
N ARG A 128 2.99 0.91 18.75
CA ARG A 128 2.21 1.28 19.95
C ARG A 128 3.07 1.34 21.20
N SER A 129 4.11 0.50 21.29
CA SER A 129 5.06 0.59 22.40
C SER A 129 5.90 1.88 22.39
N LEU A 130 5.95 2.58 21.24
CA LEU A 130 6.62 3.87 21.06
C LEU A 130 5.69 5.07 21.29
N ASP A 131 4.39 4.83 21.52
CA ASP A 131 3.45 5.91 21.82
C ASP A 131 3.86 6.59 23.13
N PHE A 132 4.03 7.92 23.09
CA PHE A 132 4.46 8.75 24.22
C PHE A 132 5.87 8.47 24.80
N VAL A 133 6.68 7.65 24.14
CA VAL A 133 8.08 7.44 24.54
C VAL A 133 8.93 8.65 24.14
N PRO A 134 9.75 9.21 25.05
CA PRO A 134 10.74 10.23 24.68
C PRO A 134 11.65 9.75 23.56
N ARG A 135 11.88 10.59 22.56
CA ARG A 135 12.72 10.28 21.40
C ARG A 135 14.14 10.81 21.53
N GLU A 136 14.42 11.54 22.61
CA GLU A 136 15.74 12.06 22.94
C GLU A 136 16.11 11.60 24.37
N PRO A 137 17.08 10.68 24.51
CA PRO A 137 17.76 9.92 23.46
C PRO A 137 16.82 8.91 22.74
N PRO A 138 17.15 8.43 21.54
CA PRO A 138 16.30 7.52 20.78
C PRO A 138 16.15 6.16 21.47
N PRO A 139 14.91 5.65 21.63
CA PRO A 139 14.68 4.35 22.28
C PRO A 139 15.09 3.20 21.35
N ALA A 140 15.63 2.11 21.90
CA ALA A 140 16.06 0.94 21.12
C ALA A 140 14.94 0.32 20.26
N ALA A 141 13.69 0.41 20.70
CA ALA A 141 12.52 -0.03 19.96
C ALA A 141 12.31 0.75 18.63
N LEU A 142 12.79 2.00 18.55
CA LEU A 142 12.69 2.83 17.35
C LEU A 142 13.53 2.27 16.19
N GLU A 143 14.72 1.74 16.47
CA GLU A 143 15.56 1.12 15.44
C GLU A 143 14.86 -0.11 14.84
N SER A 144 14.30 -0.97 15.70
CA SER A 144 13.56 -2.14 15.25
C SER A 144 12.31 -1.76 14.45
N PHE A 145 11.62 -0.68 14.85
CA PHE A 145 10.47 -0.16 14.12
C PHE A 145 10.87 0.32 12.73
N ASN A 146 11.93 1.13 12.63
CA ASN A 146 12.43 1.63 11.36
C ASN A 146 12.88 0.50 10.43
N ARG A 147 13.55 -0.54 10.97
CA ARG A 147 13.96 -1.71 10.20
C ARG A 147 12.76 -2.46 9.63
N LEU A 148 11.76 -2.78 10.46
CA LEU A 148 10.55 -3.48 9.99
C LEU A 148 9.76 -2.65 8.98
N HIS A 149 9.65 -1.34 9.21
CA HIS A 149 8.99 -0.42 8.28
C HIS A 149 9.73 -0.30 6.94
N GLY A 150 11.07 -0.32 6.96
CA GLY A 150 11.90 -0.39 5.76
C GLY A 150 11.69 -1.69 4.98
N ILE A 151 11.65 -2.84 5.66
CA ILE A 151 11.33 -4.13 5.04
C ILE A 151 9.93 -4.10 4.41
N TYR A 152 8.94 -3.56 5.13
CA TYR A 152 7.57 -3.42 4.63
C TYR A 152 7.54 -2.63 3.33
N THR A 153 8.22 -1.48 3.32
CA THR A 153 8.28 -0.60 2.15
C THR A 153 8.98 -1.28 0.97
N ALA A 154 10.09 -1.99 1.22
CA ALA A 154 10.80 -2.73 0.18
C ALA A 154 9.92 -3.83 -0.45
N LEU A 155 9.20 -4.60 0.38
CA LEU A 155 8.27 -5.63 -0.09
C LEU A 155 7.09 -5.04 -0.86
N GLU A 156 6.54 -3.91 -0.41
CA GLU A 156 5.52 -3.16 -1.15
C GLU A 156 6.01 -2.75 -2.55
N LEU A 157 7.24 -2.24 -2.68
CA LEU A 157 7.84 -1.87 -3.97
C LEU A 157 8.05 -3.10 -4.88
N VAL A 158 8.55 -4.21 -4.33
CA VAL A 158 8.71 -5.47 -5.07
C VAL A 158 7.35 -5.95 -5.58
N LYS A 159 6.31 -5.93 -4.73
CA LYS A 159 4.95 -6.30 -5.12
C LYS A 159 4.42 -5.38 -6.23
N VAL A 160 4.61 -4.06 -6.13
CA VAL A 160 4.23 -3.12 -7.18
C VAL A 160 4.92 -3.45 -8.50
N ALA A 161 6.21 -3.78 -8.48
CA ALA A 161 6.95 -4.19 -9.68
C ALA A 161 6.39 -5.49 -10.28
N LEU A 162 6.03 -6.48 -9.45
CA LEU A 162 5.38 -7.72 -9.92
C LEU A 162 4.02 -7.47 -10.56
N ILE A 163 3.19 -6.60 -9.97
CA ILE A 163 1.87 -6.25 -10.52
C ILE A 163 2.03 -5.45 -11.82
N ALA A 164 3.00 -4.53 -11.89
CA ALA A 164 3.31 -3.78 -13.12
C ALA A 164 3.75 -4.72 -14.24
N LEU A 165 4.62 -5.69 -13.95
CA LEU A 165 5.02 -6.73 -14.89
C LEU A 165 3.84 -7.59 -15.34
N ALA A 166 3.00 -8.04 -14.41
CA ALA A 166 1.80 -8.82 -14.73
C ALA A 166 0.81 -8.03 -15.60
N THR A 167 0.68 -6.73 -15.34
CA THR A 167 -0.12 -5.80 -16.14
C THR A 167 0.42 -5.72 -17.56
N TRP A 168 1.73 -5.46 -17.72
CA TRP A 168 2.37 -5.37 -19.03
C TRP A 168 2.24 -6.67 -19.85
N LEU A 169 2.49 -7.82 -19.22
CA LEU A 169 2.31 -9.12 -19.87
C LEU A 169 0.86 -9.35 -20.32
N SER A 170 -0.11 -8.93 -19.51
CA SER A 170 -1.53 -9.06 -19.83
C SER A 170 -1.94 -8.14 -20.98
N PHE A 171 -1.42 -6.91 -21.05
CA PHE A 171 -1.64 -6.01 -22.18
C PHE A 171 -1.08 -6.55 -23.50
N ASN A 172 0.18 -7.00 -23.51
CA ASN A 172 0.79 -7.55 -24.72
C ASN A 172 0.04 -8.79 -25.23
N SER A 173 -0.54 -9.58 -24.32
CA SER A 173 -1.36 -10.74 -24.68
C SER A 173 -2.71 -10.37 -25.31
N LEU A 174 -3.23 -9.16 -25.03
CA LEU A 174 -4.44 -8.64 -25.68
C LEU A 174 -4.13 -8.20 -27.11
N GLU A 175 -3.05 -7.46 -27.30
CA GLU A 175 -2.66 -6.93 -28.62
C GLU A 175 -2.41 -8.05 -29.63
N THR A 176 -1.74 -9.12 -29.22
CA THR A 176 -1.51 -10.29 -30.08
C THR A 176 -2.82 -11.01 -30.43
N ALA A 177 -3.78 -11.06 -29.50
CA ALA A 177 -5.08 -11.70 -29.76
C ALA A 177 -5.94 -10.89 -30.74
N THR A 178 -5.90 -9.55 -30.68
CA THR A 178 -6.68 -8.67 -31.57
C THR A 178 -6.02 -8.44 -32.92
N GLY A 179 -4.68 -8.40 -32.99
CA GLY A 179 -3.95 -8.20 -34.26
C GLY A 179 -4.01 -9.40 -35.22
N GLY A 180 -4.37 -10.59 -34.73
CA GLY A 180 -4.54 -11.78 -35.56
C GLY A 180 -5.84 -11.80 -36.37
N GLU A 181 -6.86 -11.03 -36.00
CA GLU A 181 -8.17 -11.01 -36.71
C GLU A 181 -8.14 -10.19 -38.02
N ASP A 182 -7.20 -9.25 -38.18
CA ASP A 182 -7.11 -8.34 -39.35
C ASP A 182 -6.15 -8.83 -40.46
N SER A 183 -5.63 -10.05 -40.37
CA SER A 183 -4.78 -10.61 -41.42
C SER A 183 -5.63 -11.03 -42.64
N PRO A 184 -5.43 -10.44 -43.84
CA PRO A 184 -6.20 -10.83 -45.02
C PRO A 184 -6.02 -12.32 -45.30
N GLN A 185 -7.13 -13.05 -45.36
CA GLN A 185 -7.14 -14.46 -45.76
C GLN A 185 -6.52 -14.57 -47.16
N PRO A 186 -5.61 -15.53 -47.41
CA PRO A 186 -5.07 -15.74 -48.74
C PRO A 186 -6.23 -16.07 -49.69
N VAL A 187 -6.43 -15.21 -50.69
CA VAL A 187 -7.40 -15.43 -51.75
C VAL A 187 -6.88 -16.62 -52.55
N SER A 188 -7.60 -17.75 -52.46
CA SER A 188 -7.33 -18.98 -53.23
C SER A 188 -7.72 -18.83 -54.69
#